data_AF-A0A350AGQ3-F1
#
_entry.id   AF-A0A350AGQ3-F1
#
_cell.length_a   1.000
_cell.length_b   1.000
_cell.length_c   1.000
_cell.angle_alpha   90.00
_cell.angle_beta   90.00
_cell.angle_gamma   90.00
#
_symmetry.space_group_name_H-M   'P 1'
#
loop_
_entity.id
_entity.type
_entity.pdbx_description
1 polymer ?
#
loop_
_entity_poly.entity_id
_entity_poly.type
_entity_poly.pdbx_seq_one_letter_code
_entity_poly.pdbx_strand_id
1 'polypeptide(L)'
;MTFPKLSVSVLAIAAMATAAQARDNVHAAGSSTVLPYATIVAEVFGENYSFPTPVVESGGSGAGRKKLCEGVGENTIDIANSSSRIKQSDIDLCAANGVTEIMEVRFGYDGIVFASEITGPAFAFTPADWFNALSAKVVKDGALVDNTNKLWSDVRADLPAQDILAFVPGTKHGTREVFDEKVIHAGCKATGAEELFKAAGDEKAKGCTALRTDGVSVDIDGDYTETLARVDANKNGIGVFGLSFYQNNTNKLSVATIDGIVPSVESISSGDYPVSRPLYFYVKKAHLGVIPGLKEFVEFFVSDDIAGPDGPLAEYGLVSDPELAATQEMVASETPMGALN
;
A
#
# COMPACT_ATOMS: atom_id res chain seq x y z
N MET A 1 -11.30 -46.72 -74.99
CA MET A 1 -10.48 -45.86 -74.13
C MET A 1 -11.40 -44.87 -73.45
N THR A 2 -11.73 -45.16 -72.20
CA THR A 2 -12.68 -44.43 -71.35
C THR A 2 -11.91 -43.37 -70.55
N PHE A 3 -12.24 -42.09 -70.74
CA PHE A 3 -11.74 -41.00 -69.89
C PHE A 3 -12.70 -40.82 -68.70
N PRO A 4 -12.26 -40.89 -67.43
CA PRO A 4 -13.10 -40.55 -66.31
C PRO A 4 -13.19 -39.02 -66.15
N LYS A 5 -14.41 -38.52 -65.94
CA LYS A 5 -14.67 -37.13 -65.54
C LYS A 5 -14.21 -36.94 -64.09
N LEU A 6 -13.20 -36.10 -63.86
CA LEU A 6 -12.89 -35.60 -62.52
C LEU A 6 -14.03 -34.67 -62.07
N SER A 7 -14.72 -35.04 -60.99
CA SER A 7 -15.54 -34.12 -60.22
C SER A 7 -14.64 -33.37 -59.24
N VAL A 8 -14.52 -32.06 -59.41
CA VAL A 8 -13.84 -31.18 -58.45
C VAL A 8 -14.86 -30.83 -57.36
N SER A 9 -14.76 -31.49 -56.20
CA SER A 9 -15.45 -31.07 -54.99
C SER A 9 -14.76 -29.84 -54.42
N VAL A 10 -15.42 -28.69 -54.48
CA VAL A 10 -14.99 -27.47 -53.79
C VAL A 10 -15.24 -27.69 -52.29
N LEU A 11 -14.18 -27.98 -51.55
CA LEU A 11 -14.20 -28.04 -50.09
C LEU A 11 -14.25 -26.59 -49.57
N ALA A 12 -15.42 -26.14 -49.12
CA ALA A 12 -15.55 -24.85 -48.45
C ALA A 12 -14.86 -24.92 -47.09
N ILE A 13 -13.65 -24.37 -46.99
CA ILE A 13 -12.98 -24.13 -45.71
C ILE A 13 -13.71 -22.95 -45.06
N ALA A 14 -14.69 -23.24 -44.22
CA ALA A 14 -15.22 -22.25 -43.29
C ALA A 14 -14.10 -21.93 -42.30
N ALA A 15 -13.44 -20.78 -42.47
CA ALA A 15 -12.57 -20.23 -41.45
C ALA A 15 -13.43 -19.90 -40.24
N MET A 16 -13.46 -20.80 -39.25
CA MET A 16 -13.92 -20.43 -37.91
C MET A 16 -12.87 -19.48 -37.34
N ALA A 17 -13.07 -18.19 -37.54
CA ALA A 17 -12.44 -17.18 -36.71
C ALA A 17 -12.94 -17.43 -35.29
N THR A 18 -12.13 -18.06 -34.45
CA THR A 18 -12.31 -18.00 -33.01
C THR A 18 -12.21 -16.53 -32.65
N ALA A 19 -13.36 -15.87 -32.46
CA ALA A 19 -13.40 -14.60 -31.76
C ALA A 19 -12.68 -14.84 -30.43
N ALA A 20 -11.58 -14.12 -30.20
CA ALA A 20 -11.00 -14.06 -28.88
C ALA A 20 -12.14 -13.61 -27.95
N GLN A 21 -12.58 -14.47 -27.04
CA GLN A 21 -13.53 -14.02 -26.02
C GLN A 21 -12.79 -12.98 -25.20
N ALA A 22 -13.32 -11.76 -25.21
CA ALA A 22 -12.93 -10.74 -24.27
C ALA A 22 -13.06 -11.33 -22.86
N ARG A 23 -12.13 -10.96 -21.96
CA ARG A 23 -12.32 -11.31 -20.55
C ARG A 23 -13.49 -10.49 -20.00
N ASP A 24 -14.33 -11.11 -19.18
CA ASP A 24 -15.55 -10.49 -18.67
C ASP A 24 -15.35 -9.72 -17.35
N ASN A 25 -14.14 -9.76 -16.77
CA ASN A 25 -13.83 -9.19 -15.46
C ASN A 25 -12.70 -8.16 -15.52
N VAL A 26 -12.81 -7.15 -14.65
CA VAL A 26 -11.77 -6.15 -14.40
C VAL A 26 -10.58 -6.83 -13.70
N HIS A 27 -9.38 -6.56 -14.18
CA HIS A 27 -8.12 -7.06 -13.63
C HIS A 27 -7.29 -5.89 -13.07
N ALA A 28 -7.03 -5.93 -11.77
CA ALA A 28 -6.17 -5.00 -11.07
C ALA A 28 -4.94 -5.72 -10.52
N ALA A 29 -3.75 -5.10 -10.59
CA ALA A 29 -2.56 -5.66 -9.97
C ALA A 29 -1.63 -4.58 -9.40
N GLY A 30 -0.88 -4.89 -8.35
CA GLY A 30 0.21 -4.02 -7.91
C GLY A 30 0.48 -4.05 -6.41
N SER A 31 0.43 -2.89 -5.77
CA SER A 31 0.84 -2.67 -4.38
C SER A 31 0.22 -3.69 -3.41
N SER A 32 1.10 -4.36 -2.65
CA SER A 32 0.73 -5.21 -1.51
C SER A 32 -0.05 -4.46 -0.44
N THR A 33 0.11 -3.15 -0.35
CA THR A 33 -0.61 -2.35 0.62
C THR A 33 -1.97 -1.87 0.12
N VAL A 34 -2.11 -1.64 -1.18
CA VAL A 34 -3.43 -1.33 -1.76
C VAL A 34 -4.28 -2.61 -1.89
N LEU A 35 -3.65 -3.80 -1.92
CA LEU A 35 -4.32 -5.08 -2.10
C LEU A 35 -5.55 -5.27 -1.17
N PRO A 36 -5.45 -5.12 0.17
CA PRO A 36 -6.63 -5.34 1.02
C PRO A 36 -7.77 -4.38 0.70
N TYR A 37 -7.48 -3.10 0.46
CA TYR A 37 -8.48 -2.11 0.07
C TYR A 37 -9.15 -2.48 -1.26
N ALA A 38 -8.36 -2.79 -2.28
CA ALA A 38 -8.89 -3.17 -3.59
C ALA A 38 -9.67 -4.49 -3.56
N THR A 39 -9.30 -5.45 -2.71
CA THR A 39 -10.05 -6.69 -2.48
C THR A 39 -11.40 -6.40 -1.84
N ILE A 40 -11.46 -5.56 -0.80
CA ILE A 40 -12.73 -5.12 -0.19
C ILE A 40 -13.64 -4.50 -1.25
N VAL A 41 -13.13 -3.54 -2.05
CA VAL A 41 -13.95 -2.93 -3.11
C VAL A 41 -14.42 -3.96 -4.15
N ALA A 42 -13.55 -4.88 -4.57
CA ALA A 42 -13.89 -5.91 -5.54
C ALA A 42 -15.00 -6.85 -5.05
N GLU A 43 -14.92 -7.30 -3.79
CA GLU A 43 -15.93 -8.15 -3.16
C GLU A 43 -17.27 -7.43 -3.08
N VAL A 44 -17.30 -6.22 -2.50
CA VAL A 44 -18.52 -5.42 -2.37
C VAL A 44 -19.10 -5.08 -3.76
N PHE A 45 -18.25 -4.78 -4.75
CA PHE A 45 -18.71 -4.53 -6.12
C PHE A 45 -19.38 -5.76 -6.74
N GLY A 46 -18.79 -6.94 -6.59
CA GLY A 46 -19.37 -8.20 -7.09
C GLY A 46 -20.69 -8.58 -6.41
N GLU A 47 -20.94 -8.11 -5.19
CA GLU A 47 -22.21 -8.29 -4.48
C GLU A 47 -23.29 -7.30 -4.93
N ASN A 48 -22.91 -6.11 -5.42
CA ASN A 48 -23.82 -4.99 -5.70
C ASN A 48 -24.07 -4.73 -7.19
N TYR A 49 -23.26 -5.29 -8.08
CA TYR A 49 -23.37 -5.11 -9.53
C TYR A 49 -23.57 -6.44 -10.27
N SER A 50 -24.10 -6.38 -11.49
CA SER A 50 -24.25 -7.56 -12.37
C SER A 50 -22.96 -7.96 -13.09
N PHE A 51 -21.86 -7.24 -12.87
CA PHE A 51 -20.56 -7.53 -13.45
C PHE A 51 -19.84 -8.60 -12.62
N PRO A 52 -19.00 -9.45 -13.24
CA PRO A 52 -18.15 -10.36 -12.49
C PRO A 52 -17.25 -9.64 -11.49
N THR A 53 -16.98 -10.28 -10.35
CA THR A 53 -16.05 -9.78 -9.33
C THR A 53 -14.67 -9.48 -9.96
N PRO A 54 -14.13 -8.27 -9.77
CA PRO A 54 -12.78 -7.92 -10.22
C PRO A 54 -11.72 -8.84 -9.63
N VAL A 55 -10.72 -9.19 -10.43
CA VAL A 55 -9.55 -9.95 -9.99
C VAL A 55 -8.48 -8.98 -9.53
N VAL A 56 -8.04 -9.10 -8.28
CA VAL A 56 -7.03 -8.23 -7.68
C VAL A 56 -5.79 -9.05 -7.31
N GLU A 57 -4.65 -8.69 -7.88
CA GLU A 57 -3.37 -9.37 -7.64
C GLU A 57 -2.35 -8.47 -6.91
N SER A 58 -1.59 -9.07 -6.01
CA SER A 58 -0.40 -8.45 -5.43
C SER A 58 0.81 -8.53 -6.38
N GLY A 59 1.87 -7.78 -6.07
CA GLY A 59 3.13 -7.82 -6.82
C GLY A 59 4.06 -6.62 -6.58
N GLY A 60 3.58 -5.60 -5.88
CA GLY A 60 4.29 -4.34 -5.61
C GLY A 60 3.96 -3.25 -6.64
N SER A 61 3.99 -1.99 -6.19
CA SER A 61 3.60 -0.82 -6.98
C SER A 61 4.31 -0.73 -8.33
N GLY A 62 5.64 -0.88 -8.36
CA GLY A 62 6.42 -0.82 -9.60
C GLY A 62 6.12 -1.95 -10.58
N ALA A 63 5.91 -3.17 -10.07
CA ALA A 63 5.55 -4.31 -10.93
C ALA A 63 4.14 -4.15 -11.51
N GLY A 64 3.18 -3.67 -10.71
CA GLY A 64 1.82 -3.36 -11.18
C GLY A 64 1.83 -2.30 -12.28
N ARG A 65 2.55 -1.18 -12.08
CA ARG A 65 2.68 -0.14 -13.12
C ARG A 65 3.34 -0.65 -14.39
N LYS A 66 4.38 -1.50 -14.27
CA LYS A 66 4.99 -2.16 -15.43
C LYS A 66 3.98 -3.04 -16.18
N LYS A 67 3.18 -3.86 -15.47
CA LYS A 67 2.11 -4.69 -16.06
C LYS A 67 1.06 -3.84 -16.78
N LEU A 68 0.68 -2.70 -16.22
CA LEU A 68 -0.25 -1.76 -16.87
C LEU A 68 0.28 -1.31 -18.23
N CYS A 69 1.58 -1.06 -18.32
CA CYS A 69 2.26 -0.60 -19.53
C CYS A 69 2.54 -1.70 -20.57
N GLU A 70 2.07 -2.95 -20.40
CA GLU A 70 2.36 -4.04 -21.36
C GLU A 70 1.57 -3.95 -22.68
N GLY A 71 0.72 -2.93 -22.82
CA GLY A 71 -0.03 -2.62 -24.04
C GLY A 71 -1.51 -2.36 -23.78
N VAL A 72 -2.28 -2.14 -24.84
CA VAL A 72 -3.74 -1.87 -24.77
C VAL A 72 -4.62 -3.09 -25.01
N GLY A 73 -4.02 -4.25 -25.29
CA GLY A 73 -4.77 -5.49 -25.51
C GLY A 73 -5.54 -5.94 -24.27
N GLU A 74 -6.68 -6.58 -24.47
CA GLU A 74 -7.56 -7.13 -23.41
C GLU A 74 -6.90 -8.24 -22.59
N ASN A 75 -5.72 -8.72 -22.98
CA ASN A 75 -4.89 -9.67 -22.24
C ASN A 75 -3.98 -8.99 -21.19
N THR A 76 -3.95 -7.65 -21.12
CA THR A 76 -3.16 -6.86 -20.16
C THR A 76 -4.05 -6.29 -19.07
N ILE A 77 -3.55 -6.01 -17.86
CA ILE A 77 -4.39 -5.50 -16.74
C ILE A 77 -5.04 -4.14 -17.04
N ASP A 78 -6.14 -3.83 -16.36
CA ASP A 78 -6.89 -2.57 -16.49
C ASP A 78 -6.40 -1.50 -15.52
N ILE A 79 -6.05 -1.95 -14.30
CA ILE A 79 -5.74 -1.08 -13.16
C ILE A 79 -4.40 -1.47 -12.53
N ALA A 80 -3.52 -0.50 -12.32
CA ALA A 80 -2.34 -0.67 -11.47
C ALA A 80 -2.55 -0.05 -10.08
N ASN A 81 -2.67 -0.89 -9.06
CA ASN A 81 -2.71 -0.48 -7.67
C ASN A 81 -1.33 -0.02 -7.21
N SER A 82 -1.24 1.12 -6.51
CA SER A 82 0.04 1.73 -6.19
C SER A 82 0.04 2.52 -4.89
N SER A 83 0.98 2.19 -4.00
CA SER A 83 1.25 2.92 -2.77
C SER A 83 2.32 4.02 -2.93
N SER A 84 2.56 4.43 -4.17
CA SER A 84 3.45 5.54 -4.51
C SER A 84 3.00 6.17 -5.81
N ARG A 85 3.30 7.44 -6.01
CA ARG A 85 2.99 8.09 -7.28
C ARG A 85 3.77 7.47 -8.44
N ILE A 86 3.16 7.41 -9.63
CA ILE A 86 3.79 6.95 -10.87
C ILE A 86 5.00 7.83 -11.19
N LYS A 87 6.05 7.24 -11.78
CA LYS A 87 7.26 7.95 -12.17
C LYS A 87 7.25 8.26 -13.66
N GLN A 88 8.00 9.28 -14.09
CA GLN A 88 8.13 9.61 -15.51
C GLN A 88 8.59 8.40 -16.34
N SER A 89 9.51 7.59 -15.81
CA SER A 89 9.96 6.37 -16.47
C SER A 89 8.86 5.33 -16.71
N ASP A 90 7.85 5.28 -15.84
CA ASP A 90 6.69 4.40 -16.01
C ASP A 90 5.77 4.96 -17.12
N ILE A 91 5.56 6.28 -17.16
CA ILE A 91 4.78 6.97 -18.20
C ILE A 91 5.44 6.78 -19.57
N ASP A 92 6.75 6.97 -19.67
CA ASP A 92 7.52 6.80 -20.91
C ASP A 92 7.44 5.35 -21.42
N LEU A 93 7.51 4.37 -20.50
CA LEU A 93 7.34 2.96 -20.83
C LEU A 93 5.93 2.66 -21.36
N CYS A 94 4.90 3.19 -20.70
CA CYS A 94 3.51 3.08 -21.13
C CYS A 94 3.32 3.67 -22.54
N ALA A 95 3.82 4.88 -22.79
CA ALA A 95 3.74 5.53 -24.08
C ALA A 95 4.46 4.73 -25.19
N ALA A 96 5.65 4.19 -24.90
CA ALA A 96 6.40 3.35 -25.83
C ALA A 96 5.65 2.07 -26.23
N ASN A 97 4.75 1.59 -25.37
CA ASN A 97 3.92 0.40 -25.60
C ASN A 97 2.48 0.73 -26.01
N GLY A 98 2.20 1.99 -26.38
CA GLY A 98 0.89 2.42 -26.88
C GLY A 98 -0.16 2.73 -25.80
N VAL A 99 0.21 2.70 -24.51
CA VAL A 99 -0.64 3.16 -23.41
C VAL A 99 -0.40 4.66 -23.21
N THR A 100 -1.11 5.49 -23.97
CA THR A 100 -0.87 6.95 -24.01
C THR A 100 -1.77 7.75 -23.08
N GLU A 101 -2.87 7.16 -22.61
CA GLU A 101 -3.83 7.79 -21.71
C GLU A 101 -4.01 6.94 -20.45
N ILE A 102 -3.58 7.51 -19.32
CA ILE A 102 -3.69 6.91 -17.99
C ILE A 102 -4.48 7.88 -17.13
N MET A 103 -5.43 7.38 -16.34
CA MET A 103 -6.10 8.16 -15.29
C MET A 103 -5.45 7.83 -13.94
N GLU A 104 -4.96 8.85 -13.24
CA GLU A 104 -4.37 8.75 -11.90
C GLU A 104 -5.48 9.01 -10.87
N VAL A 105 -5.82 8.00 -10.07
CA VAL A 105 -6.86 8.11 -9.04
C VAL A 105 -6.21 8.00 -7.67
N ARG A 106 -6.19 9.09 -6.90
CA ARG A 106 -5.84 9.06 -5.47
C ARG A 106 -7.12 8.81 -4.69
N PHE A 107 -7.18 7.70 -3.96
CA PHE A 107 -8.40 7.29 -3.27
C PHE A 107 -8.33 7.50 -1.75
N GLY A 108 -7.17 7.90 -1.23
CA GLY A 108 -6.99 8.19 0.18
C GLY A 108 -5.53 8.10 0.59
N TYR A 109 -5.33 8.01 1.89
CA TYR A 109 -4.03 7.97 2.53
C TYR A 109 -3.94 6.79 3.47
N ASP A 110 -2.75 6.21 3.54
CA ASP A 110 -2.36 5.29 4.59
C ASP A 110 -1.60 6.09 5.65
N GLY A 111 -1.98 5.95 6.91
CA GLY A 111 -1.41 6.70 8.02
C GLY A 111 -1.17 5.79 9.21
N ILE A 112 0.10 5.62 9.59
CA ILE A 112 0.49 4.70 10.65
C ILE A 112 0.82 5.46 11.91
N VAL A 113 0.26 4.99 13.01
CA VAL A 113 0.43 5.58 14.32
C VAL A 113 1.01 4.57 15.31
N PHE A 114 1.61 5.11 16.36
CA PHE A 114 2.19 4.33 17.44
C PHE A 114 1.41 4.65 18.70
N ALA A 115 0.76 3.66 19.27
CA ALA A 115 -0.13 3.88 20.39
C ALA A 115 0.17 2.96 21.57
N SER A 116 0.16 3.53 22.76
CA SER A 116 0.33 2.85 24.05
C SER A 116 -0.97 2.93 24.86
N GLU A 117 -0.99 2.31 26.03
CA GLU A 117 -2.12 2.44 26.96
C GLU A 117 -2.41 3.91 27.29
N ILE A 118 -3.70 4.28 27.35
CA ILE A 118 -4.14 5.66 27.58
C ILE A 118 -3.61 6.31 28.86
N THR A 119 -3.36 5.53 29.92
CA THR A 119 -2.78 6.00 31.18
C THR A 119 -1.26 5.85 31.25
N GLY A 120 -0.64 5.34 30.19
CA GLY A 120 0.80 5.17 30.08
C GLY A 120 1.53 6.49 29.84
N PRO A 121 2.87 6.46 29.78
CA PRO A 121 3.65 7.65 29.49
C PRO A 121 3.40 8.13 28.05
N ALA A 122 3.53 9.44 27.85
CA ALA A 122 3.52 10.04 26.52
C ALA A 122 4.88 9.83 25.84
N PHE A 123 4.85 9.60 24.53
CA PHE A 123 6.04 9.43 23.71
C PHE A 123 6.09 10.45 22.57
N ALA A 124 7.28 10.97 22.32
CA ALA A 124 7.58 11.84 21.19
C ALA A 124 8.72 11.23 20.38
N PHE A 125 8.37 10.33 19.47
CA PHE A 125 9.34 9.54 18.73
C PHE A 125 9.87 10.25 17.50
N THR A 126 10.97 9.74 16.99
CA THR A 126 11.52 9.96 15.65
C THR A 126 11.73 8.59 14.99
N PRO A 127 11.90 8.52 13.65
CA PRO A 127 12.30 7.28 13.00
C PRO A 127 13.60 6.68 13.56
N ALA A 128 14.55 7.53 13.97
CA ALA A 128 15.81 7.10 14.58
C ALA A 128 15.59 6.37 15.91
N ASP A 129 14.61 6.79 16.71
CA ASP A 129 14.28 6.13 17.98
C ASP A 129 13.78 4.70 17.73
N TRP A 130 12.89 4.51 16.76
CA TRP A 130 12.37 3.18 16.39
C TRP A 130 13.45 2.27 15.80
N PHE A 131 14.33 2.79 14.94
CA PHE A 131 15.48 2.03 14.43
C PHE A 131 16.41 1.60 15.58
N ASN A 132 16.77 2.52 16.47
CA ASN A 132 17.62 2.22 17.61
C ASN A 132 16.94 1.32 18.67
N ALA A 133 15.61 1.28 18.71
CA ALA A 133 14.86 0.39 19.58
C ALA A 133 14.72 -1.03 19.01
N LEU A 134 14.49 -1.18 17.69
CA LEU A 134 14.02 -2.46 17.12
C LEU A 134 14.92 -3.09 16.07
N SER A 135 15.90 -2.38 15.50
CA SER A 135 16.80 -2.99 14.53
C SER A 135 17.76 -3.96 15.20
N ALA A 136 18.09 -5.06 14.53
CA ALA A 136 19.02 -6.08 15.02
C ALA A 136 20.43 -5.51 15.24
N LYS A 137 20.83 -4.55 14.39
CA LYS A 137 22.07 -3.80 14.52
C LYS A 137 21.81 -2.30 14.51
N VAL A 138 22.59 -1.58 15.30
CA VAL A 138 22.52 -0.12 15.46
C VAL A 138 23.91 0.49 15.38
N VAL A 139 23.99 1.80 15.18
CA VAL A 139 25.27 2.51 15.16
C VAL A 139 25.67 2.88 16.58
N LYS A 140 26.86 2.47 16.98
CA LYS A 140 27.51 2.90 18.22
C LYS A 140 28.97 3.20 17.95
N ASP A 141 29.43 4.39 18.36
CA ASP A 141 30.80 4.84 18.16
C ASP A 141 31.30 4.73 16.69
N GLY A 142 30.39 4.97 15.74
CA GLY A 142 30.66 4.92 14.30
C GLY A 142 30.70 3.52 13.68
N ALA A 143 30.34 2.47 14.43
CA ALA A 143 30.32 1.09 13.95
C ALA A 143 28.93 0.45 14.13
N LEU A 144 28.61 -0.52 13.27
CA LEU A 144 27.44 -1.38 13.45
C LEU A 144 27.71 -2.40 14.55
N VAL A 145 26.88 -2.38 15.60
CA VAL A 145 26.94 -3.32 16.72
C VAL A 145 25.60 -4.00 16.90
N ASP A 146 25.57 -5.15 17.58
CA ASP A 146 24.31 -5.77 17.97
C ASP A 146 23.55 -4.84 18.90
N ASN A 147 22.26 -4.68 18.62
CA ASN A 147 21.43 -3.82 19.43
C ASN A 147 21.20 -4.48 20.79
N THR A 148 21.48 -3.75 21.86
CA THR A 148 21.34 -4.20 23.25
C THR A 148 20.47 -3.28 24.10
N ASN A 149 19.85 -2.26 23.49
CA ASN A 149 18.93 -1.35 24.18
C ASN A 149 17.74 -2.14 24.73
N LYS A 150 17.37 -1.89 25.98
CA LYS A 150 16.25 -2.55 26.67
C LYS A 150 15.17 -1.57 27.10
N LEU A 151 15.55 -0.33 27.39
CA LEU A 151 14.66 0.74 27.78
C LEU A 151 14.56 1.78 26.67
N TRP A 152 13.42 2.46 26.56
CA TRP A 152 13.31 3.63 25.68
C TRP A 152 14.30 4.74 26.05
N SER A 153 14.63 4.89 27.34
CA SER A 153 15.69 5.80 27.80
C SER A 153 17.10 5.42 27.37
N ASP A 154 17.36 4.15 27.01
CA ASP A 154 18.66 3.73 26.43
C ASP A 154 18.81 4.24 24.99
N VAL A 155 17.68 4.41 24.29
CA VAL A 155 17.60 4.89 22.91
C VAL A 155 17.77 6.41 22.86
N ARG A 156 17.03 7.13 23.70
CA ARG A 156 17.10 8.59 23.81
C ARG A 156 16.73 8.99 25.24
N ALA A 157 17.60 9.79 25.88
CA ALA A 157 17.55 10.03 27.33
C ALA A 157 16.29 10.78 27.84
N ASP A 158 15.57 11.47 26.94
CA ASP A 158 14.31 12.18 27.24
C ASP A 158 13.07 11.27 27.10
N LEU A 159 13.22 10.05 26.60
CA LEU A 159 12.14 9.07 26.55
C LEU A 159 11.97 8.40 27.93
N PRO A 160 10.76 7.88 28.24
CA PRO A 160 10.50 7.17 29.48
C PRO A 160 11.46 6.01 29.74
N ALA A 161 11.84 5.80 31.00
CA ALA A 161 12.58 4.61 31.43
C ALA A 161 11.67 3.37 31.52
N GLN A 162 11.05 3.04 30.39
CA GLN A 162 10.13 1.92 30.20
C GLN A 162 10.78 0.85 29.33
N ASP A 163 10.53 -0.43 29.63
CA ASP A 163 10.95 -1.55 28.78
C ASP A 163 10.44 -1.38 27.34
N ILE A 164 11.31 -1.65 26.38
CA ILE A 164 10.95 -1.72 24.97
C ILE A 164 10.11 -2.99 24.78
N LEU A 165 8.87 -2.80 24.34
CA LEU A 165 8.00 -3.86 23.85
C LEU A 165 7.12 -3.28 22.75
N ALA A 166 7.33 -3.72 21.51
CA ALA A 166 6.61 -3.26 20.33
C ALA A 166 5.82 -4.41 19.72
N PHE A 167 4.53 -4.16 19.44
CA PHE A 167 3.68 -5.04 18.64
C PHE A 167 3.59 -4.46 17.24
N VAL A 168 4.39 -5.01 16.33
CA VAL A 168 4.53 -4.53 14.95
C VAL A 168 3.71 -5.40 14.00
N PRO A 169 3.25 -4.87 12.86
CA PRO A 169 2.48 -5.66 11.91
C PRO A 169 3.36 -6.77 11.32
N GLY A 170 2.79 -7.96 11.18
CA GLY A 170 3.47 -9.09 10.56
C GLY A 170 3.78 -8.83 9.09
N THR A 171 4.68 -9.65 8.53
CA THR A 171 5.18 -9.49 7.13
C THR A 171 4.10 -9.57 6.04
N LYS A 172 2.90 -10.03 6.38
CA LYS A 172 1.74 -10.13 5.47
C LYS A 172 0.78 -8.94 5.57
N HIS A 173 1.04 -7.99 6.46
CA HIS A 173 0.19 -6.83 6.71
C HIS A 173 0.64 -5.63 5.87
N GLY A 174 -0.26 -4.92 5.17
CA GLY A 174 0.10 -3.76 4.33
C GLY A 174 0.86 -2.66 5.09
N THR A 175 0.45 -2.42 6.34
CA THR A 175 1.09 -1.54 7.34
C THR A 175 2.57 -1.88 7.60
N ARG A 176 2.98 -3.14 7.44
CA ARG A 176 4.39 -3.55 7.61
C ARG A 176 5.30 -2.88 6.58
N GLU A 177 4.86 -2.75 5.33
CA GLU A 177 5.65 -2.11 4.28
C GLU A 177 5.98 -0.65 4.63
N VAL A 178 4.98 0.10 5.11
CA VAL A 178 5.19 1.49 5.51
C VAL A 178 6.02 1.57 6.79
N PHE A 179 5.77 0.71 7.77
CA PHE A 179 6.58 0.67 8.99
C PHE A 179 8.06 0.43 8.66
N ASP A 180 8.36 -0.56 7.80
CA ASP A 180 9.72 -0.85 7.38
C ASP A 180 10.35 0.33 6.62
N GLU A 181 9.65 0.93 5.65
CA GLU A 181 10.21 1.97 4.79
C GLU A 181 10.25 3.37 5.43
N LYS A 182 9.13 3.81 6.04
CA LYS A 182 8.97 5.17 6.57
C LYS A 182 9.46 5.32 8.01
N VAL A 183 9.72 4.23 8.72
CA VAL A 183 10.13 4.26 10.12
C VAL A 183 11.50 3.64 10.27
N ILE A 184 11.63 2.34 10.02
CA ILE A 184 12.86 1.61 10.28
C ILE A 184 13.97 2.02 9.31
N HIS A 185 13.69 2.02 8.00
CA HIS A 185 14.66 2.44 6.99
C HIS A 185 14.93 3.95 7.08
N ALA A 186 13.91 4.78 7.33
CA ALA A 186 14.10 6.21 7.58
C ALA A 186 15.04 6.45 8.79
N GLY A 187 14.86 5.71 9.89
CA GLY A 187 15.75 5.75 11.04
C GLY A 187 17.15 5.23 10.73
N CYS A 188 17.28 4.18 9.91
CA CYS A 188 18.56 3.67 9.43
C CYS A 188 19.36 4.74 8.66
N LYS A 189 18.68 5.55 7.84
CA LYS A 189 19.27 6.69 7.14
C LYS A 189 19.64 7.81 8.10
N ALA A 190 18.72 8.19 8.99
CA ALA A 190 18.91 9.27 9.95
C ALA A 190 20.09 9.02 10.92
N THR A 191 20.38 7.74 11.23
CA THR A 191 21.48 7.33 12.10
C THR A 191 22.81 7.11 11.37
N GLY A 192 22.83 7.19 10.03
CA GLY A 192 23.98 6.85 9.20
C GLY A 192 24.26 5.34 9.09
N ALA A 193 23.39 4.49 9.65
CA ALA A 193 23.53 3.03 9.59
C ALA A 193 23.49 2.51 8.14
N GLU A 194 22.69 3.14 7.27
CA GLU A 194 22.55 2.72 5.87
C GLU A 194 23.92 2.68 5.16
N GLU A 195 24.72 3.72 5.34
CA GLU A 195 26.04 3.81 4.72
C GLU A 195 27.03 2.79 5.32
N LEU A 196 26.90 2.50 6.61
CA LEU A 196 27.72 1.46 7.25
C LEU A 196 27.34 0.05 6.77
N PHE A 197 26.05 -0.22 6.53
CA PHE A 197 25.62 -1.49 5.94
C PHE A 197 26.16 -1.66 4.53
N LYS A 198 26.04 -0.62 3.68
CA LYS A 198 26.62 -0.61 2.34
C LYS A 198 28.13 -0.81 2.37
N ALA A 199 28.84 -0.11 3.25
CA ALA A 199 30.28 -0.26 3.44
C ALA A 199 30.69 -1.67 3.93
N ALA A 200 29.79 -2.36 4.66
CA ALA A 200 29.97 -3.73 5.10
C ALA A 200 29.61 -4.79 4.03
N GLY A 201 29.31 -4.38 2.79
CA GLY A 201 29.02 -5.26 1.66
C GLY A 201 27.53 -5.57 1.46
N ASP A 202 26.64 -4.96 2.23
CA ASP A 202 25.20 -5.02 1.98
C ASP A 202 24.78 -3.87 1.06
N GLU A 203 25.04 -4.01 -0.24
CA GLU A 203 24.82 -2.95 -1.24
C GLU A 203 23.40 -2.38 -1.26
N LYS A 204 22.41 -3.21 -0.87
CA LYS A 204 20.99 -2.80 -0.81
C LYS A 204 20.55 -2.37 0.59
N ALA A 205 21.47 -2.35 1.55
CA ALA A 205 21.22 -2.06 2.95
C ALA A 205 20.03 -2.85 3.53
N LYS A 206 19.89 -4.13 3.16
CA LYS A 206 18.85 -5.02 3.68
C LYS A 206 18.89 -5.15 5.20
N GLY A 207 20.06 -4.99 5.81
CA GLY A 207 20.25 -4.94 7.24
C GLY A 207 19.51 -3.79 7.93
N CYS A 208 19.13 -2.73 7.21
CA CYS A 208 18.36 -1.62 7.76
C CYS A 208 17.01 -2.08 8.31
N THR A 209 16.32 -3.00 7.64
CA THR A 209 14.98 -3.47 8.01
C THR A 209 14.99 -4.81 8.76
N ALA A 210 16.17 -5.30 9.12
CA ALA A 210 16.31 -6.49 9.94
C ALA A 210 15.99 -6.16 11.40
N LEU A 211 14.82 -6.57 11.89
CA LEU A 211 14.42 -6.39 13.28
C LEU A 211 15.09 -7.44 14.20
N ARG A 212 15.32 -7.06 15.46
CA ARG A 212 15.80 -7.99 16.49
C ARG A 212 14.75 -9.06 16.82
N THR A 213 15.22 -10.24 17.21
CA THR A 213 14.38 -11.43 17.49
C THR A 213 14.45 -11.87 18.95
N ASP A 214 14.88 -10.98 19.84
CA ASP A 214 15.05 -11.20 21.28
C ASP A 214 13.75 -11.00 22.09
N GLY A 215 12.63 -10.78 21.41
CA GLY A 215 11.28 -10.73 22.01
C GLY A 215 10.77 -9.32 22.34
N VAL A 216 11.55 -8.27 22.14
CA VAL A 216 11.07 -6.88 22.33
C VAL A 216 10.30 -6.34 21.11
N SER A 217 10.47 -6.97 19.95
CA SER A 217 9.64 -6.77 18.76
C SER A 217 8.83 -8.04 18.54
N VAL A 218 7.50 -7.93 18.55
CA VAL A 218 6.58 -9.04 18.33
C VAL A 218 5.75 -8.74 17.10
N ASP A 219 5.94 -9.56 16.06
CA ASP A 219 5.14 -9.50 14.84
C ASP A 219 3.72 -10.02 15.13
N ILE A 220 2.71 -9.23 14.76
CA ILE A 220 1.29 -9.59 14.85
C ILE A 220 0.77 -9.85 13.44
N ASP A 221 0.53 -11.12 13.13
CA ASP A 221 -0.04 -11.53 11.84
C ASP A 221 -1.58 -11.33 11.78
N GLY A 222 -2.23 -11.22 12.93
CA GLY A 222 -3.66 -10.93 13.05
C GLY A 222 -4.01 -9.47 12.70
N ASP A 223 -5.28 -9.12 12.91
CA ASP A 223 -5.76 -7.76 12.72
C ASP A 223 -5.36 -6.82 13.88
N TYR A 224 -5.74 -5.54 13.77
CA TYR A 224 -5.46 -4.54 14.80
C TYR A 224 -6.14 -4.84 16.15
N THR A 225 -7.19 -5.67 16.20
CA THR A 225 -7.82 -6.06 17.46
C THR A 225 -6.93 -7.02 18.25
N GLU A 226 -6.16 -7.88 17.59
CA GLU A 226 -5.12 -8.67 18.26
C GLU A 226 -4.05 -7.72 18.83
N THR A 227 -3.54 -6.77 18.06
CA THR A 227 -2.56 -5.78 18.54
C THR A 227 -3.09 -5.01 19.74
N LEU A 228 -4.36 -4.57 19.71
CA LEU A 228 -5.01 -3.89 20.84
C LEU A 228 -5.07 -4.79 22.08
N ALA A 229 -5.44 -6.06 21.94
CA ALA A 229 -5.48 -7.01 23.05
C ALA A 229 -4.08 -7.23 23.67
N ARG A 230 -3.03 -7.23 22.85
CA ARG A 230 -1.64 -7.35 23.31
C ARG A 230 -1.18 -6.12 24.10
N VAL A 231 -1.52 -4.92 23.64
CA VAL A 231 -1.29 -3.66 24.35
C VAL A 231 -2.07 -3.63 25.67
N ASP A 232 -3.32 -4.08 25.68
CA ASP A 232 -4.11 -4.12 26.91
C ASP A 232 -3.54 -5.11 27.94
N ALA A 233 -3.05 -6.26 27.49
CA ALA A 233 -2.40 -7.27 28.33
C ALA A 233 -1.02 -6.84 28.83
N ASN A 234 -0.31 -5.96 28.12
CA ASN A 234 1.04 -5.51 28.44
C ASN A 234 1.10 -3.99 28.46
N LYS A 235 1.02 -3.41 29.65
CA LYS A 235 0.93 -1.95 29.84
C LYS A 235 2.15 -1.16 29.36
N ASN A 236 3.29 -1.83 29.19
CA ASN A 236 4.51 -1.26 28.60
C ASN A 236 4.58 -1.41 27.07
N GLY A 237 3.59 -2.06 26.46
CA GLY A 237 3.56 -2.32 25.03
C GLY A 237 3.18 -1.09 24.21
N ILE A 238 3.82 -0.95 23.06
CA ILE A 238 3.44 0.03 22.03
C ILE A 238 3.00 -0.73 20.79
N GLY A 239 1.76 -0.52 20.36
CA GLY A 239 1.22 -1.10 19.14
C GLY A 239 1.38 -0.17 17.95
N VAL A 240 1.57 -0.77 16.78
CA VAL A 240 1.56 -0.07 15.48
C VAL A 240 0.18 -0.26 14.84
N PHE A 241 -0.53 0.84 14.59
CA PHE A 241 -1.90 0.84 14.10
C PHE A 241 -2.08 1.74 12.88
N GLY A 242 -3.16 1.56 12.14
CA GLY A 242 -3.68 2.60 11.24
C GLY A 242 -4.34 3.73 12.04
N LEU A 243 -4.31 4.96 11.53
CA LEU A 243 -4.91 6.13 12.20
C LEU A 243 -6.38 5.89 12.56
N SER A 244 -7.19 5.41 11.61
CA SER A 244 -8.64 5.23 11.82
C SER A 244 -8.93 4.24 12.95
N PHE A 245 -8.15 3.17 13.05
CA PHE A 245 -8.27 2.22 14.16
C PHE A 245 -7.96 2.87 15.51
N TYR A 246 -6.91 3.67 15.59
CA TYR A 246 -6.61 4.44 16.81
C TYR A 246 -7.75 5.41 17.16
N GLN A 247 -8.28 6.16 16.19
CA GLN A 247 -9.35 7.14 16.42
C GLN A 247 -10.60 6.48 17.03
N ASN A 248 -10.94 5.28 16.56
CA ASN A 248 -12.04 4.46 17.09
C ASN A 248 -11.77 3.85 18.48
N ASN A 249 -10.53 3.95 18.99
CA ASN A 249 -10.09 3.37 20.26
C ASN A 249 -9.38 4.39 21.17
N THR A 250 -9.65 5.70 20.98
CA THR A 250 -9.08 6.81 21.77
C THR A 250 -9.43 6.76 23.25
N ASN A 251 -10.45 5.99 23.64
CA ASN A 251 -10.79 5.72 25.05
C ASN A 251 -9.88 4.69 25.72
N LYS A 252 -9.04 3.98 24.96
CA LYS A 252 -8.12 2.93 25.44
C LYS A 252 -6.66 3.23 25.14
N LEU A 253 -6.41 4.00 24.07
CA LEU A 253 -5.08 4.24 23.54
C LEU A 253 -4.69 5.72 23.63
N SER A 254 -3.41 5.96 23.91
CA SER A 254 -2.74 7.26 23.70
C SER A 254 -1.79 7.14 22.52
N VAL A 255 -1.73 8.16 21.66
CA VAL A 255 -0.90 8.14 20.45
C VAL A 255 0.37 8.97 20.65
N ALA A 256 1.49 8.44 20.16
CA ALA A 256 2.76 9.15 20.12
C ALA A 256 2.83 10.12 18.94
N THR A 257 3.61 11.19 19.08
CA THR A 257 4.00 12.02 17.94
C THR A 257 5.18 11.39 17.20
N ILE A 258 5.32 11.66 15.90
CA ILE A 258 6.55 11.38 15.15
C ILE A 258 7.11 12.71 14.65
N ASP A 259 8.38 12.97 14.95
CA ASP A 259 9.08 14.22 14.65
C ASP A 259 8.33 15.45 15.18
N GLY A 260 7.68 15.30 16.34
CA GLY A 260 6.87 16.34 16.99
C GLY A 260 5.48 16.57 16.37
N ILE A 261 5.12 15.82 15.33
CA ILE A 261 3.84 15.95 14.62
C ILE A 261 2.85 14.93 15.17
N VAL A 262 1.68 15.41 15.58
CA VAL A 262 0.55 14.56 16.02
C VAL A 262 -0.11 13.95 14.78
N PRO A 263 -0.33 12.63 14.73
CA PRO A 263 -1.07 12.02 13.64
C PRO A 263 -2.55 12.41 13.67
N SER A 264 -3.05 12.88 12.54
CA SER A 264 -4.45 13.26 12.33
C SER A 264 -4.78 13.17 10.84
N VAL A 265 -6.06 13.23 10.48
CA VAL A 265 -6.48 13.29 9.08
C VAL A 265 -5.83 14.49 8.38
N GLU A 266 -5.78 15.64 9.04
CA GLU A 266 -5.18 16.88 8.52
C GLU A 266 -3.67 16.73 8.30
N SER A 267 -2.93 16.29 9.31
CA SER A 267 -1.46 16.14 9.19
C SER A 267 -1.05 15.03 8.22
N ILE A 268 -1.86 13.98 8.04
CA ILE A 268 -1.60 12.94 7.05
C ILE A 268 -1.92 13.40 5.63
N SER A 269 -3.08 14.03 5.41
CA SER A 269 -3.50 14.43 4.07
C SER A 269 -2.70 15.59 3.50
N SER A 270 -2.24 16.51 4.36
CA SER A 270 -1.29 17.58 4.00
C SER A 270 0.13 17.06 3.70
N GLY A 271 0.46 15.85 4.16
CA GLY A 271 1.79 15.24 4.03
C GLY A 271 2.78 15.67 5.11
N ASP A 272 2.35 16.44 6.12
CA ASP A 272 3.20 16.87 7.24
C ASP A 272 3.60 15.68 8.13
N TYR A 273 2.67 14.76 8.41
CA TYR A 273 2.95 13.59 9.24
C TYR A 273 3.77 12.55 8.46
N PRO A 274 4.98 12.18 8.93
CA PRO A 274 5.98 11.51 8.10
C PRO A 274 5.70 10.03 7.85
N VAL A 275 4.92 9.38 8.72
CA VAL A 275 4.57 7.95 8.58
C VAL A 275 3.23 7.78 7.87
N SER A 276 3.16 8.42 6.70
CA SER A 276 2.00 8.40 5.84
C SER A 276 2.39 8.30 4.37
N ARG A 277 1.42 7.94 3.55
CA ARG A 277 1.55 8.01 2.09
C ARG A 277 0.18 8.12 1.41
N PRO A 278 0.12 8.83 0.27
CA PRO A 278 -1.03 8.74 -0.61
C PRO A 278 -1.10 7.35 -1.26
N LEU A 279 -2.32 6.86 -1.43
CA LEU A 279 -2.63 5.63 -2.14
C LEU A 279 -3.31 5.94 -3.46
N TYR A 280 -2.88 5.25 -4.50
CA TYR A 280 -3.34 5.45 -5.86
C TYR A 280 -3.76 4.14 -6.50
N PHE A 281 -4.58 4.26 -7.52
CA PHE A 281 -4.60 3.31 -8.61
C PHE A 281 -4.58 4.05 -9.96
N TYR A 282 -4.03 3.39 -10.98
CA TYR A 282 -3.89 3.95 -12.32
C TYR A 282 -4.76 3.15 -13.28
N VAL A 283 -5.68 3.81 -13.97
CA VAL A 283 -6.58 3.18 -14.92
C VAL A 283 -6.05 3.39 -16.33
N LYS A 284 -5.96 2.30 -17.10
CA LYS A 284 -5.69 2.36 -18.53
C LYS A 284 -6.95 2.84 -19.25
N LYS A 285 -6.97 4.08 -19.72
CA LYS A 285 -8.18 4.65 -20.34
C LYS A 285 -8.60 3.92 -21.61
N ALA A 286 -7.66 3.32 -22.35
CA ALA A 286 -7.96 2.50 -23.53
C ALA A 286 -8.88 1.29 -23.23
N HIS A 287 -9.03 0.90 -21.95
CA HIS A 287 -9.94 -0.17 -21.52
C HIS A 287 -11.33 0.33 -21.10
N LEU A 288 -11.52 1.65 -20.88
CA LEU A 288 -12.83 2.23 -20.60
C LEU A 288 -13.75 2.10 -21.83
N GLY A 289 -14.95 1.57 -21.62
CA GLY A 289 -15.91 1.27 -22.68
C GLY A 289 -15.59 0.02 -23.51
N VAL A 290 -14.48 -0.67 -23.23
CA VAL A 290 -14.10 -1.95 -23.85
C VAL A 290 -14.28 -3.09 -22.85
N ILE A 291 -13.77 -2.93 -21.63
CA ILE A 291 -13.84 -3.94 -20.58
C ILE A 291 -15.12 -3.72 -19.75
N PRO A 292 -16.06 -4.69 -19.73
CA PRO A 292 -17.31 -4.55 -18.99
C PRO A 292 -17.07 -4.26 -17.51
N GLY A 293 -17.80 -3.28 -16.96
CA GLY A 293 -17.76 -2.95 -15.54
C GLY A 293 -16.56 -2.12 -15.09
N LEU A 294 -15.59 -1.81 -15.95
CA LEU A 294 -14.40 -1.04 -15.54
C LEU A 294 -14.75 0.37 -15.08
N LYS A 295 -15.64 1.06 -15.81
CA LYS A 295 -16.06 2.42 -15.45
C LYS A 295 -16.80 2.41 -14.12
N GLU A 296 -17.77 1.50 -14.00
CA GLU A 296 -18.59 1.32 -12.81
C GLU A 296 -17.73 0.94 -11.59
N PHE A 297 -16.74 0.08 -11.76
CA PHE A 297 -15.83 -0.30 -10.69
C PHE A 297 -15.00 0.89 -10.21
N VAL A 298 -14.48 1.71 -11.12
CA VAL A 298 -13.66 2.88 -10.76
C VAL A 298 -14.51 3.96 -10.08
N GLU A 299 -15.71 4.23 -10.58
CA GLU A 299 -16.68 5.14 -9.93
C GLU A 299 -17.09 4.63 -8.54
N PHE A 300 -17.36 3.32 -8.42
CA PHE A 300 -17.72 2.69 -7.16
C PHE A 300 -16.60 2.76 -6.13
N PHE A 301 -15.35 2.52 -6.55
CA PHE A 301 -14.17 2.57 -5.67
C PHE A 301 -14.08 3.90 -4.93
N VAL A 302 -14.33 5.02 -5.63
CA VAL A 302 -14.20 6.37 -5.07
C VAL A 302 -15.52 6.94 -4.53
N SER A 303 -16.59 6.16 -4.50
CA SER A 303 -17.87 6.60 -3.95
C SER A 303 -17.77 6.89 -2.45
N ASP A 304 -18.63 7.80 -1.96
CA ASP A 304 -18.69 8.14 -0.52
C ASP A 304 -18.98 6.90 0.34
N ASP A 305 -19.82 5.99 -0.16
CA ASP A 305 -20.17 4.74 0.53
C ASP A 305 -18.99 3.77 0.67
N ILE A 306 -17.93 3.93 -0.14
CA ILE A 306 -16.75 3.05 -0.17
C ILE A 306 -15.51 3.72 0.41
N ALA A 307 -15.08 4.85 -0.19
CA ALA A 307 -13.86 5.56 0.18
C ALA A 307 -14.09 6.72 1.16
N GLY A 308 -15.35 7.06 1.45
CA GLY A 308 -15.70 8.08 2.43
C GLY A 308 -15.34 7.70 3.87
N PRO A 309 -15.41 8.66 4.81
CA PRO A 309 -14.91 8.50 6.19
C PRO A 309 -15.67 7.44 7.00
N ASP A 310 -16.90 7.11 6.59
CA ASP A 310 -17.74 6.10 7.22
C ASP A 310 -17.83 4.80 6.39
N GLY A 311 -17.06 4.71 5.29
CA GLY A 311 -17.05 3.56 4.38
C GLY A 311 -16.19 2.39 4.88
N PRO A 312 -16.32 1.21 4.25
CA PRO A 312 -15.57 0.00 4.62
C PRO A 312 -14.05 0.18 4.47
N LEU A 313 -13.58 1.06 3.59
CA LEU A 313 -12.14 1.33 3.48
C LEU A 313 -11.62 2.08 4.72
N ALA A 314 -12.40 3.05 5.23
CA ALA A 314 -12.06 3.76 6.45
C ALA A 314 -12.11 2.85 7.68
N GLU A 315 -13.09 1.94 7.74
CA GLU A 315 -13.19 0.90 8.78
C GLU A 315 -11.94 -0.01 8.79
N TYR A 316 -11.43 -0.38 7.61
CA TYR A 316 -10.20 -1.17 7.50
C TYR A 316 -8.95 -0.38 7.91
N GLY A 317 -8.95 0.95 7.76
CA GLY A 317 -7.84 1.81 8.18
C GLY A 317 -7.45 2.92 7.20
N LEU A 318 -8.19 3.11 6.11
CA LEU A 318 -7.96 4.20 5.17
C LEU A 318 -8.23 5.54 5.87
N VAL A 319 -7.37 6.52 5.61
CA VAL A 319 -7.69 7.92 5.85
C VAL A 319 -8.26 8.47 4.55
N SER A 320 -9.57 8.76 4.54
CA SER A 320 -10.25 9.25 3.34
C SER A 320 -9.60 10.51 2.79
N ASP A 321 -9.57 10.62 1.46
CA ASP A 321 -9.01 11.79 0.78
C ASP A 321 -9.89 13.03 1.08
N PRO A 322 -9.34 14.12 1.65
CA PRO A 322 -10.13 15.35 1.82
C PRO A 322 -10.58 15.95 0.49
N GLU A 323 -9.92 15.58 -0.63
CA GLU A 323 -10.28 15.99 -1.99
C GLU A 323 -11.09 14.90 -2.73
N LEU A 324 -11.71 13.95 -2.02
CA LEU A 324 -12.45 12.83 -2.63
C LEU A 324 -13.50 13.29 -3.65
N ALA A 325 -14.22 14.39 -3.37
CA ALA A 325 -15.19 14.96 -4.31
C ALA A 325 -14.57 15.41 -5.64
N ALA A 326 -13.36 15.98 -5.60
CA ALA A 326 -12.62 16.34 -6.81
C ALA A 326 -12.14 15.09 -7.56
N THR A 327 -11.71 14.05 -6.83
CA THR A 327 -11.38 12.74 -7.41
C THR A 327 -12.60 12.11 -8.10
N GLN A 328 -13.79 12.18 -7.49
CA GLN A 328 -15.04 11.67 -8.06
C GLN A 328 -15.42 12.41 -9.36
N GLU A 329 -15.34 13.74 -9.38
CA GLU A 329 -15.60 14.54 -10.60
C GLU A 329 -14.60 14.22 -11.71
N MET A 330 -13.32 14.07 -11.36
CA MET A 330 -12.24 13.68 -12.26
C MET A 330 -12.48 12.31 -12.88
N VAL A 331 -12.87 11.33 -12.05
CA VAL A 331 -13.22 9.95 -12.46
C VAL A 331 -14.45 9.93 -13.37
N ALA A 332 -15.54 10.61 -12.98
CA ALA A 332 -16.77 10.68 -13.78
C ALA A 332 -16.53 11.31 -15.17
N SER A 333 -15.58 12.25 -15.24
CA SER A 333 -15.16 12.92 -16.47
C SER A 333 -14.08 12.15 -17.26
N GLU A 334 -13.63 10.99 -16.76
CA GLU A 334 -12.57 10.16 -17.35
C GLU A 334 -11.29 10.96 -17.64
N THR A 335 -10.95 11.88 -16.75
CA THR A 335 -9.88 12.85 -16.96
C THR A 335 -8.51 12.14 -16.95
N PRO A 336 -7.68 12.28 -17.99
CA PRO A 336 -6.34 11.72 -17.98
C PRO A 336 -5.47 12.45 -16.94
N MET A 337 -4.45 11.75 -16.43
CA MET A 337 -3.50 12.34 -15.50
C MET A 337 -2.79 13.56 -16.11
N GLY A 338 -2.55 14.58 -15.29
CA GLY A 338 -1.71 15.71 -15.66
C GLY A 338 -0.22 15.35 -15.73
N ALA A 339 0.61 16.32 -16.15
CA ALA A 339 2.06 16.17 -16.10
C ALA A 339 2.54 15.97 -14.64
N LEU A 340 3.63 15.21 -14.46
CA LEU A 340 4.31 15.14 -13.18
C LEU A 340 5.02 16.47 -12.93
N ASN A 341 4.58 17.21 -11.91
CA ASN A 341 5.25 18.41 -11.41
C ASN A 341 6.51 18.05 -10.62
#